data_AF-A0A2G8KMU0-F1
#
_entry.id   AF-A0A2G8KMU0-F1
#
_cell.length_a   1.000
_cell.length_b   1.000
_cell.length_c   1.000
_cell.angle_alpha   90.00
_cell.angle_beta   90.00
_cell.angle_gamma   90.00
#
_symmetry.space_group_name_H-M   'P 1'
#
loop_
_entity.id
_entity.type
_entity.pdbx_description
1 polymer ?
#
loop_
_entity_poly.entity_id
_entity_poly.type
_entity_poly.pdbx_seq_one_letter_code
_entity_poly.pdbx_strand_id
1 'polypeptide(L)'
;MYLCPLPGCTHGHPPAEVGKPMDADDEPLALQMLHGGGVGMNAGNRWFDKTMQFIIGTDGTCGLNYEHSPSEGVAVVQLVEHLLRYIDSETHKRKLTRAQSICELPYPRRLRWKLTSYTIDDIQRATLTLDESVNDLDLKLIRFTVFGKNFPNPKI
;
A
#
# COMPACT_ATOMS: atom_id res chain seq x y z
N MET A 1 4.76 8.13 17.80
CA MET A 1 4.00 7.08 17.10
C MET A 1 4.42 5.76 17.71
N TYR A 2 3.58 5.15 18.53
CA TYR A 2 3.88 3.87 19.16
C TYR A 2 3.75 2.78 18.10
N LEU A 3 4.88 2.32 17.57
CA LEU A 3 4.96 0.98 17.00
C LEU A 3 4.95 0.03 18.19
N CYS A 4 3.77 -0.50 18.53
CA CYS A 4 3.67 -1.59 19.48
C CYS A 4 4.41 -2.80 18.85
N PRO A 5 5.45 -3.33 19.50
CA PRO A 5 6.06 -4.58 19.08
C PRO A 5 5.13 -5.69 19.59
N LEU A 6 4.18 -6.13 18.77
CA LEU A 6 3.46 -7.36 19.10
C LEU A 6 4.41 -8.54 18.92
N PRO A 7 4.73 -9.31 19.98
CA PRO A 7 5.43 -10.57 19.83
C PRO A 7 4.43 -11.57 19.24
N GLY A 8 4.62 -11.95 17.98
CA GLY A 8 3.74 -12.91 17.30
C GLY A 8 3.49 -12.67 15.81
N CYS A 9 3.90 -11.53 15.23
CA CYS A 9 3.86 -11.34 13.77
C CYS A 9 4.93 -12.18 13.07
N THR A 10 4.71 -13.49 12.99
CA THR A 10 5.44 -14.40 12.09
C THR A 10 4.86 -14.41 10.67
N HIS A 11 3.87 -13.59 10.39
CA HIS A 11 3.15 -13.60 9.11
C HIS A 11 3.53 -12.38 8.28
N GLY A 12 4.83 -12.20 8.06
CA GLY A 12 5.25 -11.54 6.83
C GLY A 12 4.90 -12.50 5.70
N HIS A 13 4.07 -12.08 4.75
CA HIS A 13 3.81 -12.89 3.57
C HIS A 13 5.17 -13.20 2.92
N PRO A 14 5.57 -14.48 2.76
CA PRO A 14 6.85 -14.81 2.16
C PRO A 14 6.92 -14.20 0.75
N PRO A 15 8.11 -13.82 0.27
CA PRO A 15 8.28 -13.35 -1.10
C PRO A 15 7.66 -14.37 -2.07
N ALA A 16 7.11 -13.90 -3.19
CA ALA A 16 6.47 -14.79 -4.16
C ALA A 16 7.46 -15.86 -4.64
N GLU A 17 7.34 -17.07 -4.11
CA GLU A 17 8.15 -18.22 -4.50
C GLU A 17 7.60 -18.82 -5.79
N VAL A 18 8.52 -19.17 -6.70
CA VAL A 18 8.18 -19.93 -7.90
C VAL A 18 7.58 -21.27 -7.45
N GLY A 19 6.29 -21.47 -7.70
CA GLY A 19 5.56 -22.70 -7.34
C GLY A 19 4.52 -22.54 -6.23
N LYS A 20 4.48 -21.42 -5.49
CA LYS A 20 3.42 -21.20 -4.49
C LYS A 20 2.12 -20.76 -5.20
N PRO A 21 0.97 -21.43 -4.96
CA PRO A 21 -0.31 -21.00 -5.54
C PRO A 21 -0.68 -19.59 -5.06
N MET A 22 -1.62 -18.97 -5.77
CA MET A 22 -2.15 -17.67 -5.36
C MET A 22 -2.87 -17.82 -4.02
N ASP A 23 -2.62 -16.88 -3.10
CA ASP A 23 -3.29 -16.90 -1.81
C ASP A 23 -4.68 -16.27 -1.99
N ALA A 24 -5.68 -16.71 -1.21
CA ALA A 24 -7.07 -16.24 -1.36
C ALA A 24 -7.21 -14.72 -1.17
N ASP A 25 -6.24 -14.11 -0.49
CA ASP A 25 -6.24 -12.70 -0.11
C ASP A 25 -5.55 -11.79 -1.15
N ASP A 26 -4.91 -12.35 -2.20
CA ASP A 26 -4.15 -11.56 -3.19
C ASP A 26 -5.06 -10.59 -3.98
N GLU A 27 -6.25 -11.04 -4.40
CA GLU A 27 -7.21 -10.20 -5.14
C GLU A 27 -7.83 -9.10 -4.26
N PRO A 28 -8.37 -9.42 -3.07
CA PRO A 28 -8.78 -8.39 -2.11
C PRO A 28 -7.70 -7.36 -1.80
N LEU A 29 -6.44 -7.80 -1.66
CA LEU A 29 -5.30 -6.91 -1.45
C LEU A 29 -5.10 -5.95 -2.62
N ALA A 30 -5.11 -6.45 -3.86
CA ALA A 30 -4.95 -5.60 -5.05
C ALA A 30 -6.08 -4.56 -5.16
N LEU A 31 -7.33 -4.95 -4.93
CA LEU A 31 -8.49 -4.05 -4.92
C LEU A 31 -8.36 -2.97 -3.82
N GLN A 32 -7.91 -3.37 -2.63
CA GLN A 32 -7.64 -2.45 -1.52
C GLN A 32 -6.54 -1.42 -1.83
N MET A 33 -5.50 -1.82 -2.58
CA MET A 33 -4.43 -0.90 -3.00
C MET A 33 -4.86 0.01 -4.15
N LEU A 34 -5.72 -0.48 -5.05
CA LEU A 34 -6.15 0.26 -6.23
C LEU A 34 -7.18 1.34 -5.88
N HIS A 35 -8.24 0.97 -5.17
CA HIS A 35 -9.37 1.88 -4.89
C HIS A 35 -9.84 1.84 -3.43
N GLY A 36 -9.26 0.99 -2.57
CA GLY A 36 -9.61 0.95 -1.15
C GLY A 36 -10.89 0.19 -0.81
N GLY A 37 -11.40 -0.64 -1.72
CA GLY A 37 -12.57 -1.50 -1.48
C GLY A 37 -13.94 -0.81 -1.52
N GLY A 38 -14.02 0.44 -1.98
CA GLY A 38 -15.28 1.20 -2.08
C GLY A 38 -15.61 2.04 -0.84
N VAL A 39 -16.75 2.72 -0.88
CA VAL A 39 -17.10 3.77 0.10
C VAL A 39 -17.31 3.21 1.51
N GLY A 40 -17.84 1.97 1.61
CA GLY A 40 -18.01 1.27 2.89
C GLY A 40 -16.71 0.79 3.55
N MET A 41 -15.57 0.94 2.87
CA MET A 41 -14.26 0.45 3.32
C MET A 41 -13.25 1.60 3.46
N ASN A 42 -12.14 1.56 2.73
CA ASN A 42 -10.98 2.44 2.92
C ASN A 42 -10.84 3.48 1.82
N ALA A 43 -11.77 3.56 0.87
CA ALA A 43 -11.66 4.48 -0.27
C ALA A 43 -11.65 5.96 0.17
N GLY A 44 -12.36 6.31 1.23
CA GLY A 44 -12.33 7.65 1.84
C GLY A 44 -11.05 7.95 2.64
N ASN A 45 -10.22 6.95 2.92
CA ASN A 45 -8.93 7.11 3.61
C ASN A 45 -7.79 7.23 2.59
N ARG A 46 -7.98 8.06 1.56
CA ARG A 46 -7.07 8.28 0.43
C ARG A 46 -7.07 9.74 0.00
N TRP A 47 -6.01 10.16 -0.66
CA TRP A 47 -5.88 11.44 -1.36
C TRP A 47 -5.19 11.21 -2.71
N PHE A 48 -5.97 10.92 -3.75
CA PHE A 48 -5.44 10.47 -5.05
C PHE A 48 -4.61 11.52 -5.80
N ASP A 49 -4.75 12.82 -5.48
CA ASP A 49 -3.85 13.85 -6.03
C ASP A 49 -2.42 13.79 -5.44
N LYS A 50 -2.17 12.97 -4.41
CA LYS A 50 -0.81 12.77 -3.89
C LYS A 50 -0.09 11.73 -4.74
N THR A 51 1.09 12.13 -5.23
CA THR A 51 1.98 11.29 -6.04
C THR A 51 2.25 9.91 -5.44
N MET A 52 2.41 9.82 -4.12
CA MET A 52 2.68 8.56 -3.43
C MET A 52 1.86 8.45 -2.16
N GLN A 53 1.14 7.34 -2.03
CA GLN A 53 0.34 7.01 -0.86
C GLN A 53 0.72 5.61 -0.36
N PHE A 54 1.52 5.55 0.70
CA PHE A 54 1.84 4.30 1.37
C PHE A 54 0.64 3.85 2.21
N ILE A 55 0.18 2.63 1.97
CA ILE A 55 -1.00 2.05 2.63
C ILE A 55 -0.50 0.96 3.58
N ILE A 56 -0.84 1.09 4.85
CA ILE A 56 -0.45 0.16 5.92
C ILE A 56 -1.74 -0.22 6.67
N GLY A 57 -2.21 -1.43 6.42
CA GLY A 57 -3.39 -2.02 7.04
C GLY A 57 -3.09 -2.57 8.44
N THR A 58 -4.12 -2.63 9.27
CA THR A 58 -4.04 -3.19 10.62
C THR A 58 -3.95 -4.71 10.64
N ASP A 59 -4.35 -5.35 9.55
CA ASP A 59 -4.30 -6.79 9.28
C ASP A 59 -2.94 -7.25 8.72
N GLY A 60 -1.98 -6.32 8.58
CA GLY A 60 -0.67 -6.59 7.99
C GLY A 60 -0.62 -6.41 6.48
N THR A 61 -1.74 -6.11 5.82
CA THR A 61 -1.73 -5.73 4.40
C THR A 61 -0.94 -4.44 4.21
N CYS A 62 -0.11 -4.36 3.16
CA CYS A 62 0.60 -3.14 2.86
C CYS A 62 0.85 -2.99 1.36
N GLY A 63 1.04 -1.75 0.93
CA GLY A 63 1.32 -1.45 -0.46
C GLY A 63 1.44 0.04 -0.72
N LEU A 64 1.36 0.40 -1.99
CA LEU A 64 1.50 1.77 -2.48
C LEU A 64 0.45 2.02 -3.56
N ASN A 65 -0.21 3.16 -3.48
CA ASN A 65 -0.94 3.75 -4.59
C ASN A 65 -0.15 4.98 -5.06
N TYR A 66 0.06 5.11 -6.38
CA TYR A 66 0.81 6.22 -6.94
C TYR A 66 0.03 6.89 -8.08
N GLU A 67 0.18 8.19 -8.19
CA GLU A 67 -0.37 8.98 -9.29
C GLU A 67 0.63 8.96 -10.46
N HIS A 68 0.15 8.73 -11.68
CA HIS A 68 1.00 8.35 -12.82
C HIS A 68 1.63 9.55 -13.55
N SER A 69 1.04 10.75 -13.49
CA SER A 69 1.51 11.92 -14.25
C SER A 69 2.98 12.33 -14.00
N PRO A 70 3.58 12.20 -12.79
CA PRO A 70 4.95 12.64 -12.55
C PRO A 70 6.01 11.56 -12.78
N SER A 71 5.65 10.28 -12.94
CA SER A 71 6.64 9.20 -12.99
C SER A 71 6.15 7.91 -13.62
N GLU A 72 7.11 7.15 -14.15
CA GLU A 72 6.91 5.82 -14.69
C GLU A 72 7.11 4.74 -13.62
N GLY A 73 6.48 3.57 -13.82
CA GLY A 73 6.50 2.48 -12.86
C GLY A 73 7.89 2.00 -12.45
N VAL A 74 8.89 2.06 -13.34
CA VAL A 74 10.27 1.63 -13.04
C VAL A 74 10.90 2.44 -11.90
N ALA A 75 10.68 3.76 -11.89
CA ALA A 75 11.22 4.62 -10.83
C ALA A 75 10.55 4.33 -9.48
N VAL A 76 9.24 4.08 -9.50
CA VAL A 76 8.46 3.69 -8.31
C VAL A 76 8.94 2.35 -7.75
N VAL A 77 9.14 1.35 -8.61
CA VAL A 77 9.67 0.03 -8.20
C VAL A 77 11.05 0.17 -7.57
N GLN A 78 11.96 0.94 -8.18
CA GLN A 78 13.30 1.19 -7.61
C GLN A 78 13.23 1.85 -6.22
N LEU A 79 12.33 2.81 -6.03
CA LEU A 79 12.11 3.44 -4.72
C LEU A 79 11.61 2.43 -3.69
N VAL A 80 10.59 1.63 -4.03
CA VAL A 80 10.02 0.63 -3.13
C VAL A 80 11.06 -0.42 -2.76
N GLU A 81 11.82 -0.94 -3.72
CA GLU A 81 12.91 -1.88 -3.46
C GLU A 81 13.98 -1.29 -2.54
N HIS A 82 14.35 -0.02 -2.74
CA HIS A 82 15.30 0.66 -1.87
C HIS A 82 14.76 0.78 -0.44
N LEU A 83 13.49 1.17 -0.29
CA LEU A 83 12.83 1.29 1.02
C LEU A 83 12.76 -0.07 1.74
N LEU A 84 12.38 -1.13 1.05
CA LEU A 84 12.32 -2.48 1.63
C LEU A 84 13.71 -2.96 2.07
N ARG A 85 14.73 -2.79 1.22
CA ARG A 85 16.13 -3.08 1.58
C ARG A 85 16.62 -2.25 2.76
N TYR A 86 16.21 -0.99 2.83
CA TYR A 86 16.56 -0.10 3.93
C TYR A 86 15.96 -0.58 5.26
N ILE A 87 14.67 -0.91 5.27
CA ILE A 87 13.94 -1.42 6.44
C ILE A 87 14.53 -2.75 6.93
N ASP A 88 14.88 -3.65 6.01
CA ASP A 88 15.41 -4.97 6.38
C ASP A 88 16.89 -4.95 6.82
N SER A 89 17.64 -3.89 6.50
CA SER A 89 19.07 -3.84 6.83
C SER A 89 19.33 -3.85 8.35
N GLU A 90 20.11 -4.84 8.80
CA GLU A 90 20.50 -5.02 10.22
C GLU A 90 21.19 -3.79 10.82
N THR A 91 21.93 -3.05 10.01
CA THR A 91 22.55 -1.77 10.39
C THR A 91 21.51 -0.72 10.77
N HIS A 92 20.36 -0.66 10.10
CA HIS A 92 19.28 0.28 10.43
C HIS A 92 18.40 -0.22 11.57
N LYS A 93 18.11 -1.53 11.64
CA LYS A 93 17.43 -2.13 12.80
C LYS A 93 18.14 -1.79 14.10
N ARG A 94 19.48 -1.77 14.12
CA ARG A 94 20.30 -1.35 15.27
C ARG A 94 20.32 0.17 15.50
N LYS A 95 20.26 0.99 14.44
CA LYS A 95 20.16 2.47 14.51
C LYS A 95 18.77 2.98 14.88
N LEU A 96 17.74 2.13 14.83
CA LEU A 96 16.42 2.39 15.42
C LEU A 96 16.41 2.17 16.95
N THR A 97 17.58 2.04 17.59
CA THR A 97 17.68 2.34 19.03
C THR A 97 17.10 3.73 19.23
N ARG A 98 16.07 3.85 20.09
CA ARG A 98 15.37 5.11 20.38
C ARG A 98 16.40 6.23 20.51
N ALA A 99 16.53 7.05 19.48
CA ALA A 99 17.26 8.30 19.60
C ALA A 99 16.53 9.03 20.72
N GLN A 100 17.22 9.29 21.84
CA GLN A 100 16.66 10.15 22.87
C GLN A 100 16.38 11.47 22.16
N SER A 101 15.09 11.77 22.01
CA SER A 101 14.67 13.03 21.42
C SER A 101 15.32 14.14 22.23
N ILE A 102 16.27 14.86 21.64
CA ILE A 102 17.04 15.91 22.33
C ILE A 102 16.08 17.04 22.73
N CYS A 103 14.93 17.15 22.06
CA CYS A 103 13.86 18.11 22.31
C CYS A 103 12.49 17.43 22.27
N GLU A 104 11.48 18.03 22.89
CA GLU A 104 10.08 17.61 22.71
C GLU A 104 9.62 17.88 21.27
N LEU A 105 9.04 16.87 20.62
CA LEU A 105 8.46 17.01 19.28
C LEU A 105 7.04 17.59 19.39
N PRO A 106 6.64 18.51 18.49
CA PRO A 106 5.27 19.00 18.48
C PRO A 106 4.29 17.87 18.15
N TYR A 107 3.09 17.94 18.73
CA TYR A 107 2.02 17.00 18.43
C TYR A 107 1.56 17.12 16.97
N PRO A 108 1.26 16.00 16.29
CA PRO A 108 0.63 16.04 14.97
C PRO A 108 -0.66 16.86 14.99
N ARG A 109 -0.78 17.79 14.04
CA ARG A 109 -1.95 18.67 13.94
C ARG A 109 -3.02 18.03 13.07
N ARG A 110 -4.19 17.75 13.66
CA ARG A 110 -5.37 17.31 12.89
C ARG A 110 -5.81 18.40 11.91
N LEU A 111 -5.86 18.07 10.62
CA LEU A 111 -6.48 18.90 9.60
C LEU A 111 -8.01 18.91 9.82
N ARG A 112 -8.60 20.10 9.83
CA ARG A 112 -10.03 20.29 10.02
C ARG A 112 -10.61 20.93 8.77
N TRP A 113 -11.75 20.43 8.34
CA TRP A 113 -12.48 20.91 7.17
C TRP A 113 -13.77 21.58 7.62
N LYS A 114 -14.12 22.71 7.00
CA LYS A 114 -15.44 23.33 7.17
C LYS A 114 -16.28 22.90 5.98
N LEU A 115 -17.27 22.07 6.23
CA LEU A 115 -18.15 21.57 5.18
C LEU A 115 -19.32 22.53 4.98
N THR A 116 -19.61 22.82 3.72
CA THR A 116 -20.83 23.51 3.27
C THR A 116 -21.79 22.49 2.66
N SER A 117 -23.04 22.89 2.44
CA SER A 117 -24.01 22.05 1.70
C SER A 117 -23.44 21.60 0.35
N TYR A 118 -22.86 22.52 -0.42
CA TYR A 118 -22.25 22.22 -1.71
C TYR A 118 -21.17 21.14 -1.63
N THR A 119 -20.25 21.24 -0.65
CA THR A 119 -19.18 20.23 -0.49
C THR A 119 -19.72 18.88 -0.03
N ILE A 120 -20.82 18.86 0.74
CA ILE A 120 -21.47 17.62 1.15
C ILE A 120 -22.09 16.96 -0.09
N ASP A 121 -22.75 17.74 -0.95
CA ASP A 121 -23.33 17.24 -2.21
C ASP A 121 -22.24 16.73 -3.17
N ASP A 122 -21.07 17.39 -3.24
CA ASP A 122 -19.90 16.90 -4.00
C ASP A 122 -19.40 15.55 -3.47
N ILE A 123 -19.29 15.40 -2.14
CA ILE A 123 -18.87 14.14 -1.49
C ILE A 123 -19.86 13.01 -1.79
N GLN A 124 -21.17 13.31 -1.77
CA GLN A 124 -22.21 12.34 -2.10
C GLN A 124 -22.14 11.90 -3.57
N ARG A 125 -21.92 12.85 -4.50
CA ARG A 125 -21.71 12.51 -5.91
C ARG A 125 -20.46 11.66 -6.11
N ALA A 126 -19.34 12.04 -5.49
CA ALA A 126 -18.09 11.28 -5.59
C ALA A 126 -18.23 9.86 -5.02
N THR A 127 -19.01 9.70 -3.95
CA THR A 127 -19.36 8.40 -3.36
C THR A 127 -20.05 7.49 -4.38
N LEU A 128 -21.09 7.99 -5.05
CA LEU A 128 -21.83 7.22 -6.06
C LEU A 128 -20.93 6.83 -7.24
N THR A 129 -20.18 7.80 -7.80
CA THR A 129 -19.26 7.56 -8.91
C THR A 129 -18.16 6.55 -8.56
N LEU A 130 -17.64 6.62 -7.34
CA LEU A 130 -16.63 5.69 -6.87
C LEU A 130 -17.19 4.28 -6.75
N ASP A 131 -18.36 4.10 -6.13
CA ASP A 131 -18.97 2.78 -5.99
C ASP A 131 -19.35 2.18 -7.35
N GLU A 132 -19.85 2.99 -8.30
CA GLU A 132 -20.05 2.55 -9.70
C GLU A 132 -18.73 2.04 -10.31
N SER A 133 -17.66 2.82 -10.18
CA SER A 133 -16.33 2.46 -10.73
C SER A 133 -15.75 1.19 -10.08
N VAL A 134 -15.96 1.01 -8.77
CA VAL A 134 -15.52 -0.18 -8.04
C VAL A 134 -16.30 -1.42 -8.46
N ASN A 135 -17.60 -1.29 -8.70
CA ASN A 135 -18.44 -2.41 -9.12
C ASN A 135 -18.25 -2.80 -10.59
N ASP A 136 -17.82 -1.87 -11.44
CA ASP A 136 -17.53 -2.12 -12.86
C ASP A 136 -16.14 -2.75 -13.09
N LEU A 137 -15.24 -2.64 -12.12
CA LEU A 137 -13.89 -3.20 -12.22
C LEU A 137 -13.89 -4.73 -12.08
N ASP A 138 -13.53 -5.43 -13.16
CA ASP A 138 -13.16 -6.86 -13.12
C ASP A 138 -11.64 -7.01 -13.05
N LEU A 139 -11.14 -7.52 -11.92
CA LEU A 139 -9.72 -7.75 -11.68
C LEU A 139 -9.50 -9.20 -11.29
N LYS A 140 -8.69 -9.89 -12.09
CA LYS A 140 -8.18 -11.23 -11.79
C LYS A 140 -6.67 -11.21 -11.69
N LEU A 141 -6.14 -11.78 -10.61
CA LEU A 141 -4.71 -12.02 -10.51
C LEU A 141 -4.41 -13.45 -10.97
N ILE A 142 -3.30 -13.61 -11.69
CA ILE A 142 -2.85 -14.91 -12.16
C ILE A 142 -1.38 -15.06 -11.81
N ARG A 143 -1.09 -16.01 -10.91
CA ARG A 143 0.28 -16.41 -10.59
C ARG A 143 0.66 -17.59 -11.49
N PHE A 144 1.37 -17.30 -12.57
CA PHE A 144 1.88 -18.34 -13.45
C PHE A 144 3.12 -19.01 -12.85
N THR A 145 3.01 -20.31 -12.52
CA THR A 145 4.05 -21.05 -11.79
C THR A 145 4.78 -22.12 -12.62
N VAL A 146 4.37 -22.36 -13.87
CA VAL A 146 4.91 -23.47 -14.69
C VAL A 146 6.36 -23.23 -15.07
N PHE A 147 6.72 -22.01 -15.44
CA PHE A 147 8.09 -21.59 -15.74
C PHE A 147 8.27 -20.08 -15.53
N GLY A 148 9.52 -19.63 -15.49
CA GLY A 148 9.89 -18.21 -15.37
C GLY A 148 11.02 -17.83 -16.32
N LYS A 149 11.70 -16.71 -16.05
CA LYS A 149 12.76 -16.14 -16.91
C LYS A 149 13.89 -17.11 -17.28
N ASN A 150 14.15 -18.12 -16.45
CA ASN A 150 15.24 -19.08 -16.65
C ASN A 150 14.94 -20.13 -17.73
N PHE A 151 13.66 -20.33 -18.11
CA PHE A 151 13.28 -21.27 -19.15
C PHE A 151 13.56 -20.73 -20.57
N PRO A 152 13.11 -19.52 -20.96
CA PRO A 152 13.40 -18.97 -22.29
C PRO A 152 14.85 -18.50 -22.47
N ASN A 153 15.57 -18.20 -21.37
CA ASN A 153 16.98 -17.79 -21.40
C ASN A 153 17.85 -18.78 -20.60
N PRO A 154 18.08 -20.00 -21.12
CA PRO A 154 19.00 -20.93 -20.47
C PRO A 154 20.40 -20.32 -20.46
N LYS A 155 21.01 -20.20 -19.27
CA LYS A 155 22.42 -19.82 -19.16
C LYS A 155 23.25 -21.01 -19.64
N ILE A 156 23.87 -20.87 -20.81
CA ILE A 156 24.90 -21.78 -21.34
C ILE A 156 26.17 -21.63 -20.50
#